data_AF-A0A2S6C9V5-F1
#
_entry.id   AF-A0A2S6C9V5-F1
#
_cell.length_a   1.000
_cell.length_b   1.000
_cell.length_c   1.000
_cell.angle_alpha   90.00
_cell.angle_beta   90.00
_cell.angle_gamma   90.00
#
_symmetry.space_group_name_H-M   'P 1'
#
loop_
_entity.id
_entity.type
_entity.pdbx_description
1 polymer ?
#
loop_
_entity_poly.entity_id
_entity_poly.type
_entity_poly.pdbx_seq_one_letter_code
_entity_poly.pdbx_strand_id
1 'polypeptide(L)'
;METDHNSSEGDAPHKVESLPLVLEKLAREYPNNTWMKLPLDAELTKGWRDITYRELADAVDALARWIVRNFGIGYRDDAAAYIGINDMRYAVAQTALIKAGYMLSYHPRAILRKARRR
;
A
#
# COMPACT_ATOMS: atom_id res chain seq x y z
N MET A 1 -4.12 -41.63 -35.46
CA MET A 1 -3.45 -40.35 -35.75
C MET A 1 -4.02 -39.36 -34.74
N GLU A 2 -3.45 -39.41 -33.55
CA GLU A 2 -3.91 -38.70 -32.35
C GLU A 2 -3.10 -37.40 -32.28
N THR A 3 -3.77 -36.26 -32.22
CA THR A 3 -3.14 -34.95 -32.30
C THR A 3 -2.52 -34.58 -30.97
N ASP A 4 -1.20 -34.34 -31.02
CA ASP A 4 -0.39 -33.75 -29.96
C ASP A 4 -0.93 -32.37 -29.55
N HIS A 5 -1.52 -32.29 -28.36
CA HIS A 5 -1.67 -31.04 -27.62
C HIS A 5 -1.35 -31.28 -26.14
N ASN A 6 -0.06 -31.42 -25.84
CA ASN A 6 0.42 -31.11 -24.51
C ASN A 6 1.78 -30.40 -24.60
N SER A 7 1.75 -29.19 -25.14
CA SER A 7 2.82 -28.23 -24.92
C SER A 7 2.60 -27.60 -23.55
N SER A 8 3.40 -28.02 -22.59
CA SER A 8 3.54 -27.39 -21.28
C SER A 8 4.07 -25.97 -21.47
N GLU A 9 3.16 -25.01 -21.60
CA GLU A 9 3.49 -23.59 -21.45
C GLU A 9 3.73 -23.36 -19.95
N GLY A 10 5.00 -23.46 -19.56
CA GLY A 10 5.43 -23.13 -18.20
C GLY A 10 4.99 -21.71 -17.88
N ASP A 11 4.14 -21.58 -16.86
CA ASP A 11 3.62 -20.31 -16.36
C ASP A 11 4.79 -19.36 -16.09
N ALA A 12 4.97 -18.36 -16.95
CA ALA A 12 6.05 -17.40 -16.81
C ALA A 12 5.90 -16.73 -15.44
N PRO A 13 6.99 -16.56 -14.67
CA PRO A 13 6.88 -16.06 -13.31
C PRO A 13 6.14 -14.71 -13.31
N HIS A 14 5.00 -14.66 -12.62
CA HIS A 14 4.26 -13.42 -12.42
C HIS A 14 5.19 -12.41 -11.75
N LYS A 15 5.43 -11.27 -12.42
CA LYS A 15 6.21 -10.18 -11.85
C LYS A 15 5.44 -9.59 -10.66
N VAL A 16 5.87 -9.91 -9.44
CA VAL A 16 5.29 -9.32 -8.22
C VAL A 16 5.97 -7.99 -7.92
N GLU A 17 5.26 -6.89 -8.17
CA GLU A 17 5.70 -5.54 -7.81
C GLU A 17 5.14 -5.15 -6.43
N SER A 18 5.92 -4.43 -5.63
CA SER A 18 5.46 -3.94 -4.33
C SER A 18 4.47 -2.78 -4.49
N LEU A 19 3.56 -2.61 -3.52
CA LEU A 19 2.58 -1.52 -3.54
C LEU A 19 3.21 -0.13 -3.76
N PRO A 20 4.32 0.25 -3.09
CA PRO A 20 4.98 1.52 -3.35
C PRO A 20 5.46 1.67 -4.81
N LEU A 21 6.02 0.61 -5.40
CA LEU A 21 6.55 0.65 -6.77
C LEU A 21 5.41 0.84 -7.79
N VAL A 22 4.29 0.13 -7.60
CA VAL A 22 3.09 0.28 -8.43
C VAL A 22 2.52 1.69 -8.28
N LEU A 23 2.42 2.21 -7.06
CA LEU A 23 1.93 3.57 -6.81
C LEU A 23 2.82 4.64 -7.48
N GLU A 24 4.13 4.52 -7.35
CA GLU A 24 5.08 5.43 -8.00
C GLU A 24 4.95 5.40 -9.53
N LYS A 25 4.74 4.22 -10.11
CA LYS A 25 4.47 4.07 -11.54
C LYS A 25 3.18 4.79 -11.93
N LEU A 26 2.08 4.55 -11.22
CA LEU A 26 0.79 5.18 -11.50
C LEU A 26 0.84 6.70 -11.32
N ALA A 27 1.50 7.20 -10.28
CA ALA A 27 1.65 8.64 -10.05
C ALA A 27 2.54 9.32 -11.11
N ARG A 28 3.48 8.59 -11.73
CA ARG A 28 4.32 9.09 -12.81
C ARG A 28 3.60 9.07 -14.17
N GLU A 29 2.91 7.97 -14.48
CA GLU A 29 2.27 7.76 -15.79
C GLU A 29 0.89 8.44 -15.86
N TYR A 30 0.16 8.47 -14.75
CA TYR A 30 -1.23 8.94 -14.66
C TYR A 30 -1.46 9.86 -13.46
N PRO A 31 -0.68 10.95 -13.30
CA PRO A 31 -0.68 11.78 -12.09
C PRO A 31 -2.06 12.35 -11.73
N ASN A 32 -2.85 12.73 -12.74
CA ASN A 32 -4.15 13.38 -12.56
C ASN A 32 -5.34 12.41 -12.57
N ASN A 33 -5.10 11.11 -12.78
CA ASN A 33 -6.19 10.14 -12.76
C ASN A 33 -6.71 9.97 -11.32
N THR A 34 -8.03 9.92 -11.19
CA THR A 34 -8.70 9.75 -9.91
C THR A 34 -8.42 8.35 -9.36
N TRP A 35 -7.80 8.30 -8.18
CA TRP A 35 -7.65 7.09 -7.37
C TRP A 35 -8.90 6.85 -6.52
N MET A 36 -9.48 7.91 -5.95
CA MET A 36 -10.64 7.79 -5.07
C MET A 36 -11.52 9.05 -5.13
N LYS A 37 -12.83 8.89 -4.96
CA LYS A 37 -13.78 9.99 -4.77
C LYS A 37 -14.25 10.05 -3.33
N LEU A 38 -14.16 11.22 -2.70
CA LEU A 38 -14.61 11.47 -1.34
C LEU A 38 -15.85 12.35 -1.35
N PRO A 39 -16.90 12.00 -0.59
CA PRO A 39 -18.03 12.92 -0.43
C PRO A 39 -17.59 14.14 0.38
N LEU A 40 -18.09 15.32 -0.01
CA LEU A 40 -17.77 16.57 0.68
C LEU A 40 -18.57 16.77 1.98
N ASP A 41 -19.64 16.00 2.17
CA ASP A 41 -20.51 15.99 3.33
C ASP A 41 -21.13 14.61 3.56
N ALA A 42 -21.57 14.33 4.79
CA ALA A 42 -22.17 13.04 5.15
C ALA A 42 -23.51 12.79 4.43
N GLU A 43 -24.26 13.84 4.14
CA GLU A 43 -25.57 13.78 3.47
C GLU A 43 -25.45 13.71 1.94
N LEU A 44 -24.23 13.68 1.40
CA LEU A 44 -23.93 13.57 -0.04
C LEU A 44 -24.54 14.68 -0.91
N THR A 45 -24.82 15.85 -0.32
CA THR A 45 -25.51 16.96 -0.99
C THR A 45 -24.56 17.92 -1.70
N LYS A 46 -23.29 17.94 -1.31
CA LYS A 46 -22.29 18.90 -1.81
C LYS A 46 -21.41 18.34 -2.92
N GLY A 47 -21.68 17.11 -3.36
CA GLY A 47 -20.90 16.43 -4.40
C GLY A 47 -19.64 15.76 -3.86
N TRP A 48 -18.66 15.59 -4.74
CA TRP A 48 -17.50 14.72 -4.50
C TRP A 48 -16.19 15.44 -4.82
N ARG A 49 -15.15 15.16 -4.04
CA ARG A 49 -13.77 15.51 -4.34
C ARG A 49 -13.04 14.31 -4.90
N ASP A 50 -12.38 14.51 -6.03
CA ASP A 50 -11.47 13.53 -6.59
C ASP A 50 -10.11 13.65 -5.92
N ILE A 51 -9.55 12.51 -5.52
CA ILE A 51 -8.20 12.35 -5.04
C ILE A 51 -7.41 11.63 -6.13
N THR A 52 -6.34 12.26 -6.57
CA THR A 52 -5.49 11.78 -7.68
C THR A 52 -4.43 10.78 -7.21
N TYR A 53 -3.87 10.01 -8.15
CA TYR A 53 -2.70 9.16 -7.86
C TYR A 53 -1.50 9.98 -7.39
N ARG A 54 -1.33 11.21 -7.90
CA ARG A 54 -0.28 12.11 -7.44
C ARG A 54 -0.46 12.49 -5.97
N GLU A 55 -1.67 12.90 -5.58
CA GLU A 55 -1.98 13.24 -4.18
C GLU A 55 -1.78 12.03 -3.25
N LEU A 56 -2.17 10.83 -3.68
CA LEU A 56 -1.92 9.61 -2.91
C LEU A 56 -0.42 9.36 -2.73
N ALA A 57 0.37 9.44 -3.80
CA ALA A 57 1.82 9.22 -3.73
C ALA A 57 2.51 10.26 -2.84
N ASP A 58 2.15 11.53 -2.95
CA ASP A 58 2.70 12.59 -2.11
C ASP A 58 2.35 12.37 -0.63
N ALA A 59 1.13 11.90 -0.32
CA ALA A 59 0.71 11.56 1.03
C ALA A 59 1.48 10.35 1.61
N VAL A 60 1.65 9.30 0.81
CA VAL A 60 2.45 8.11 1.17
C VAL A 60 3.90 8.51 1.44
N ASP A 61 4.48 9.33 0.58
CA ASP A 61 5.86 9.80 0.71
C ASP A 61 6.05 10.68 1.94
N ALA A 62 5.10 11.58 2.22
CA ALA A 62 5.13 12.40 3.42
C ALA A 62 5.07 11.54 4.69
N LEU A 63 4.18 10.54 4.72
CA LEU A 63 4.02 9.65 5.86
C LEU A 63 5.22 8.71 6.03
N ALA A 64 5.76 8.14 4.96
CA ALA A 64 6.96 7.32 5.01
C ALA A 64 8.16 8.10 5.55
N ARG A 65 8.35 9.34 5.08
CA ARG A 65 9.39 10.23 5.64
C ARG A 65 9.14 10.53 7.12
N TRP A 66 7.89 10.73 7.53
CA TRP A 66 7.56 10.93 8.94
C TRP A 66 7.86 9.68 9.77
N ILE A 67 7.49 8.49 9.31
CA ILE A 67 7.79 7.21 9.99
C ILE A 67 9.30 7.06 10.17
N VAL A 68 10.08 7.22 9.10
CA VAL A 68 11.55 7.09 9.16
C VAL A 68 12.17 8.08 10.14
N ARG A 69 11.69 9.32 10.18
CA ARG A 69 12.20 10.33 11.13
C ARG A 69 11.90 10.00 12.60
N ASN A 70 10.77 9.36 12.89
CA ASN A 70 10.32 9.14 14.27
C ASN A 70 10.67 7.75 14.80
N PHE A 71 10.73 6.74 13.94
CA PHE A 71 10.90 5.33 14.31
C PHE A 71 12.10 4.65 13.64
N GLY A 72 12.77 5.33 12.71
CA GLY A 72 13.85 4.77 11.90
C GLY A 72 13.36 4.02 10.67
N ILE A 73 14.31 3.53 9.88
CA ILE A 73 14.03 2.65 8.74
C ILE A 73 13.75 1.25 9.29
N GLY A 74 12.66 0.61 8.83
CA GLY A 74 12.34 -0.76 9.22
C GLY A 74 13.41 -1.75 8.74
N TYR A 75 13.72 -2.74 9.57
CA TYR A 75 14.73 -3.75 9.27
C TYR A 75 14.20 -5.18 9.45
N ARG A 76 14.33 -6.01 8.41
CA ARG A 76 13.94 -7.42 8.32
C ARG A 76 12.47 -7.69 8.69
N ASP A 77 12.23 -7.74 10.00
CA ASP A 77 11.07 -8.31 10.67
C ASP A 77 10.27 -7.29 11.47
N ASP A 78 10.67 -6.02 11.44
CA ASP A 78 9.98 -4.92 12.09
C ASP A 78 8.55 -4.83 11.57
N ALA A 79 7.63 -5.27 12.44
CA ALA A 79 6.22 -5.33 12.14
C ALA A 79 5.54 -4.07 12.66
N ALA A 80 4.76 -3.45 11.79
CA ALA A 80 3.93 -2.31 12.14
C ALA A 80 2.48 -2.55 11.71
N ALA A 81 1.56 -1.94 12.45
CA ALA A 81 0.14 -1.94 12.13
C ALA A 81 -0.39 -0.52 12.22
N TYR A 82 -1.32 -0.22 11.31
CA TYR A 82 -2.23 0.91 11.46
C TYR A 82 -3.55 0.39 12.05
N ILE A 83 -4.01 1.00 13.14
CA ILE A 83 -5.25 0.66 13.83
C ILE A 83 -6.16 1.88 13.78
N GLY A 84 -7.30 1.76 13.10
CA GLY A 84 -8.26 2.85 12.98
C GLY A 84 -9.57 2.40 12.32
N ILE A 85 -10.44 3.37 12.06
CA ILE A 85 -11.67 3.16 11.29
C ILE A 85 -11.29 2.82 9.84
N ASN A 86 -12.00 1.88 9.22
CA ASN A 86 -11.76 1.48 7.84
C ASN A 86 -12.09 2.63 6.88
N ASP A 87 -11.06 3.36 6.48
CA ASP A 87 -11.13 4.47 5.54
C ASP A 87 -9.85 4.55 4.69
N MET A 88 -9.80 5.54 3.78
CA MET A 88 -8.72 5.74 2.83
C MET A 88 -7.31 5.80 3.45
N ARG A 89 -7.19 6.18 4.73
CA ARG A 89 -5.90 6.31 5.41
C ARG A 89 -5.19 4.97 5.52
N TYR A 90 -5.93 3.85 5.45
CA TYR A 90 -5.33 2.52 5.39
C TYR A 90 -4.41 2.35 4.16
N ALA A 91 -4.83 2.81 2.98
CA ALA A 91 -4.00 2.71 1.78
C ALA A 91 -2.71 3.54 1.91
N VAL A 92 -2.83 4.75 2.49
CA VAL A 92 -1.69 5.64 2.76
C VAL A 92 -0.75 5.00 3.78
N ALA A 93 -1.28 4.56 4.92
CA ALA A 93 -0.49 4.03 6.03
C ALA A 93 0.20 2.72 5.68
N GLN A 94 -0.51 1.77 5.05
CA GLN A 94 0.07 0.49 4.65
C GLN A 94 1.21 0.69 3.64
N THR A 95 0.97 1.49 2.60
CA THR A 95 1.98 1.73 1.56
C THR A 95 3.17 2.49 2.13
N ALA A 96 2.94 3.46 3.03
CA ALA A 96 4.02 4.19 3.70
C ALA A 96 4.86 3.31 4.62
N LEU A 97 4.26 2.38 5.36
CA LEU A 97 4.97 1.41 6.18
C LEU A 97 5.84 0.48 5.34
N ILE A 98 5.30 -0.07 4.25
CA ILE A 98 6.07 -0.88 3.30
C ILE A 98 7.23 -0.05 2.73
N LYS A 99 6.96 1.19 2.31
CA LYS A 99 7.97 2.09 1.75
C LYS A 99 9.06 2.45 2.77
N ALA A 100 8.72 2.52 4.05
CA ALA A 100 9.67 2.74 5.15
C ALA A 100 10.42 1.46 5.58
N GLY A 101 10.18 0.31 4.94
CA GLY A 101 10.88 -0.95 5.20
C GLY A 101 10.22 -1.85 6.25
N TYR A 102 8.99 -1.55 6.68
CA TYR A 102 8.26 -2.34 7.66
C TYR A 102 7.44 -3.45 7.01
N MET A 103 7.33 -4.58 7.71
CA MET A 103 6.42 -5.66 7.35
C MET A 103 5.02 -5.37 7.91
N LEU A 104 3.99 -5.46 7.07
CA LEU A 104 2.60 -5.30 7.53
C LEU A 104 2.17 -6.50 8.38
N SER A 105 1.59 -6.23 9.54
CA SER A 105 0.95 -7.26 10.35
C SER A 105 -0.43 -6.80 10.79
N TYR A 106 -1.45 -7.63 10.53
CA TYR A 106 -2.85 -7.33 10.85
C TYR A 106 -3.29 -7.86 12.22
N HIS A 107 -2.41 -8.56 12.95
CA HIS A 107 -2.77 -9.23 14.19
C HIS A 107 -1.97 -8.66 15.38
N PRO A 108 -2.62 -7.99 16.36
CA PRO A 108 -1.94 -7.37 17.49
C PRO A 108 -1.04 -8.34 18.28
N ARG A 109 -1.48 -9.60 18.47
CA ARG A 109 -0.66 -10.61 19.17
C ARG A 109 0.59 -11.03 18.41
N ALA A 110 0.61 -10.92 17.07
CA ALA A 110 1.79 -11.26 16.28
C ALA A 110 2.88 -10.20 16.47
N ILE A 111 2.49 -8.92 16.56
CA ILE A 111 3.38 -7.79 16.87
C ILE A 111 3.93 -7.92 18.29
N LEU A 112 3.06 -8.15 19.29
CA LEU A 112 3.47 -8.31 20.68
C LEU A 112 4.40 -9.53 20.88
N ARG A 113 4.15 -10.63 20.16
CA ARG A 113 5.02 -11.82 20.21
C ARG A 113 6.40 -11.55 19.63
N LYS A 114 6.53 -10.68 18.62
CA LYS A 114 7.84 -10.24 18.09
C LYS A 114 8.52 -9.25 19.04
N ALA A 115 7.80 -8.30 19.61
CA ALA A 115 8.35 -7.32 20.55
C ALA A 115 8.92 -7.96 21.83
N ARG A 116 8.35 -9.07 22.30
CA ARG A 116 8.81 -9.84 23.48
C ARG A 116 10.08 -10.66 23.27
N ARG A 117 10.60 -10.77 22.03
CA ARG A 117 11.79 -11.56 21.69
C ARG A 117 13.04 -10.70 21.46
N ARG A 118 12.96 -9.40 21.74
CA ARG A 118 14.08 -8.46 21.70
C ARG A 118 14.53 -8.08 23.09
#